data_AF-A0A2H6FC22-F1
#
_entry.id   AF-A0A2H6FC22-F1
#
_cell.length_a   1.000
_cell.length_b   1.000
_cell.length_c   1.000
_cell.angle_alpha   90.00
_cell.angle_beta   90.00
_cell.angle_gamma   90.00
#
_symmetry.space_group_name_H-M   'P 1'
#
loop_
_entity.id
_entity.type
_entity.pdbx_description
1 polymer ?
#
loop_
_entity_poly.entity_id
_entity_poly.type
_entity_poly.pdbx_seq_one_letter_code
_entity_poly.pdbx_strand_id
1 'polypeptide(L)' 'MEVLFTLLAERYEQGSVMITSNLPFSKWEKIFKDPMMTAAAVDRIVHHSVILELNIAS' A
#
# COMPACT_ATOMS: atom_id res chain seq x y z
N MET A 1 4.12 -8.53 14.00
CA MET A 1 3.89 -8.40 12.55
C MET A 1 2.57 -7.64 12.40
N GLU A 2 2.57 -6.53 11.67
CA GLU A 2 1.36 -5.70 11.55
C GLU A 2 0.29 -6.38 10.69
N VAL A 3 -0.96 -6.39 11.16
CA VAL A 3 -2.09 -7.10 10.52
C VAL A 3 -2.29 -6.70 9.05
N LEU A 4 -2.09 -5.42 8.73
CA LEU A 4 -2.20 -4.91 7.37
C LEU A 4 -1.15 -5.52 6.44
N PHE A 5 0.09 -5.68 6.91
CA PHE A 5 1.15 -6.29 6.11
C PHE A 5 0.85 -7.75 5.80
N THR A 6 0.41 -8.52 6.80
CA THR A 6 0.03 -9.93 6.62
C THR A 6 -1.11 -10.07 5.62
N LEU A 7 -2.16 -9.25 5.74
CA LEU A 7 -3.28 -9.24 4.80
C LEU A 7 -2.83 -8.98 3.35
N LEU A 8 -1.98 -7.97 3.15
CA LEU A 8 -1.48 -7.62 1.82
C LEU A 8 -0.59 -8.73 1.25
N ALA A 9 0.23 -9.36 2.08
CA ALA A 9 1.08 -10.48 1.68
C ALA A 9 0.26 -11.72 1.28
N GLU A 10 -0.81 -12.04 2.01
CA GLU A 10 -1.71 -13.17 1.68
C GLU A 10 -2.53 -12.92 0.40
N ARG A 11 -2.84 -11.66 0.09
CA ARG A 11 -3.59 -11.28 -1.12
C ARG A 11 -2.71 -11.10 -2.34
N TYR A 12 -1.42 -10.86 -2.16
CA TYR A 12 -0.46 -10.70 -3.24
C TYR A 12 -0.53 -11.89 -4.21
N GLU A 13 -0.79 -11.62 -5.48
CA GLU A 13 -0.98 -12.62 -6.56
C GLU A 13 -2.14 -13.64 -6.36
N GLN A 14 -2.88 -13.56 -5.25
CA GLN A 14 -4.04 -14.43 -4.96
C GLN A 14 -5.37 -13.72 -5.20
N GLY A 15 -5.39 -12.40 -5.35
CA GLY A 15 -6.51 -11.67 -5.92
C GLY A 15 -6.51 -10.17 -5.63
N SER A 16 -7.47 -9.47 -6.22
CA SER A 16 -7.54 -8.01 -6.18
C SER A 16 -7.83 -7.44 -4.79
N VAL A 17 -7.26 -6.27 -4.52
CA VAL A 17 -7.51 -5.45 -3.33
C VAL A 17 -7.66 -4.00 -3.78
N MET A 18 -8.70 -3.31 -3.29
CA MET A 18 -8.88 -1.87 -3.48
C MET A 18 -8.40 -1.14 -2.22
N ILE A 19 -7.50 -0.17 -2.38
CA ILE A 19 -6.95 0.63 -1.29
C ILE A 19 -7.16 2.11 -1.62
N THR A 20 -7.69 2.86 -0.67
CA THR A 20 -7.81 4.32 -0.76
C THR A 20 -6.95 4.95 0.33
N SER A 21 -6.16 5.95 -0.03
CA SER A 21 -5.36 6.69 0.93
C SER A 21 -5.36 8.18 0.60
N ASN A 22 -5.46 9.00 1.64
CA ASN A 22 -5.22 10.44 1.55
C ASN A 22 -3.73 10.80 1.73
N LEU A 23 -2.87 9.79 1.93
CA LEU A 23 -1.43 9.96 2.07
C LEU A 23 -0.71 9.39 0.85
N PRO A 24 0.27 10.12 0.28
CA PRO A 24 1.15 9.58 -0.74
C PRO A 24 1.98 8.43 -0.17
N PHE A 25 2.43 7.50 -1.02
CA PHE A 25 3.23 6.33 -0.61
C PHE A 25 4.49 6.71 0.18
N SER A 26 5.10 7.87 -0.09
CA SER A 26 6.25 8.39 0.68
C SER A 26 5.95 8.67 2.15
N LYS A 27 4.68 8.79 2.54
CA LYS A 27 4.25 8.99 3.94
C LYS A 27 3.74 7.72 4.60
N TRP A 28 3.75 6.58 3.91
CA TRP A 28 3.26 5.31 4.45
C TRP A 28 4.20 4.70 5.50
N GLU A 29 5.43 5.22 5.64
CA GLU A 29 6.33 4.87 6.75
C GLU A 29 5.70 5.15 8.12
N LYS A 30 4.78 6.14 8.19
CA LYS A 30 4.01 6.43 9.40
C LYS A 30 3.01 5.33 9.77
N ILE A 31 2.61 4.51 8.78
CA ILE A 31 1.64 3.43 8.95
C ILE A 31 2.37 2.16 9.38
N PHE A 32 3.36 1.74 8.59
CA PHE A 32 4.07 0.47 8.78
C PHE A 32 5.23 0.55 9.79
N LYS A 33 5.56 1.76 10.28
CA LYS A 33 6.57 2.10 11.32
C LYS A 33 8.02 1.70 11.03
N ASP A 34 8.24 0.84 10.05
CA ASP A 34 9.52 0.36 9.58
C ASP A 34 9.66 0.67 8.07
N PRO A 35 10.69 1.43 7.67
CA PRO A 35 10.88 1.82 6.27
C PRO A 35 11.07 0.63 5.32
N MET A 36 11.72 -0.44 5.77
CA MET A 36 11.98 -1.62 4.95
C MET A 36 10.70 -2.42 4.73
N MET A 37 9.86 -2.60 5.76
CA MET A 37 8.53 -3.20 5.61
C MET A 37 7.61 -2.33 4.76
N THR A 38 7.67 -1.01 4.90
CA THR A 38 6.87 -0.07 4.09
C THR A 38 7.21 -0.23 2.62
N ALA A 39 8.50 -0.18 2.27
CA ALA A 39 8.96 -0.32 0.90
C ALA A 39 8.52 -1.67 0.30
N ALA A 40 8.69 -2.76 1.06
CA ALA A 40 8.28 -4.08 0.62
C ALA A 40 6.75 -4.25 0.47
N ALA A 41 5.94 -3.56 1.29
CA ALA A 41 4.49 -3.57 1.17
C ALA A 41 4.03 -2.77 -0.06
N VAL A 42 4.59 -1.58 -0.25
CA VAL A 42 4.31 -0.72 -1.40
C VAL A 42 4.68 -1.44 -2.69
N ASP A 43 5.89 -2.00 -2.77
CA ASP A 43 6.38 -2.76 -3.94
C ASP A 43 5.40 -3.85 -4.38
N ARG A 44 4.93 -4.68 -3.43
CA ARG A 44 3.94 -5.73 -3.71
C ARG A 44 2.60 -5.19 -4.21
N ILE A 45 2.12 -4.09 -3.65
CA ILE A 45 0.86 -3.49 -4.10
C ILE A 45 1.03 -2.90 -5.50
N VAL A 46 2.10 -2.15 -5.75
CA VAL A 46 2.26 -1.42 -7.01
C VAL A 46 2.55 -2.34 -8.19
N HIS A 47 3.17 -3.50 -7.95
CA HIS A 47 3.57 -4.45 -9.00
C HIS A 47 2.42 -4.87 -9.92
N HIS A 48 1.21 -5.07 -9.39
CA HIS A 48 0.02 -5.44 -10.15
C HIS A 48 -1.18 -4.54 -9.81
N SER A 49 -0.99 -3.22 -9.85
CA SER A 49 -2.04 -2.25 -9.54
C SER A 49 -2.35 -1.27 -10.68
N VAL A 50 -3.54 -0.69 -10.60
CA VAL A 50 -3.89 0.55 -11.29
C VAL A 50 -3.92 1.65 -10.25
N ILE A 51 -3.03 2.63 -10.37
CA ILE A 51 -2.96 3.77 -9.45
C ILE A 51 -3.86 4.89 -9.99
N LEU A 52 -4.84 5.29 -9.20
CA LEU A 52 -5.74 6.39 -9.50
C LEU A 52 -5.43 7.57 -8.58
N GLU A 53 -4.78 8.60 -9.13
CA GLU A 53 -4.55 9.86 -8.41
C GLU A 53 -5.78 10.75 -8.48
N LEU A 54 -6.43 10.93 -7.34
CA LEU A 54 -7.61 11.77 -7.19
C LEU A 54 -7.17 13.20 -6.83
N ASN A 55 -6.75 13.96 -7.84
CA ASN A 55 -6.42 15.37 -7.70
C ASN A 55 -7.71 16.21 -7.72
N ILE A 56 -8.35 16.35 -6.56
CA ILE A 56 -9.48 17.26 -6.39
C ILE A 56 -8.92 18.64 -6.04
N ALA A 57 -9.12 19.62 -6.91
CA ALA A 57 -8.91 21.03 -6.56
C ALA A 57 -9.98 21.42 -5.53
N SER A 58 -9.63 21.36 -4.25
CA SER A 58 -10.47 21.85 -3.16
C SER A 58 -10.40 23.37 -3.05
#